data_AF-A0A9D7T4F9-F1
#
_entry.id   AF-A0A9D7T4F9-F1
#
_cell.length_a   1.000
_cell.length_b   1.000
_cell.length_c   1.000
_cell.angle_alpha   90.00
_cell.angle_beta   90.00
_cell.angle_gamma   90.00
#
_symmetry.space_group_name_H-M   'P 1'
#
loop_
_entity.id
_entity.type
_entity.pdbx_description
1 polymer ?
#
loop_
_entity_poly.entity_id
_entity_poly.type
_entity_poly.pdbx_seq_one_letter_code
_entity_poly.pdbx_strand_id
1 'polypeptide(L)'
;MKDLAFSGSSLNEAVRALELIFKLHTPPAEYFSVDHAGTQLRICFSQVAGEPSGTVINFTALEKLQASPETFAPALAAILAQIDPFLIEIPYLHLGENDFIFKFRPDYERNRHIYQVDPTSQALYQSKLCEAIKALARTHERTAVAPVTLDFGAVQYLIPSHFGFCLGVKNAIERAYETLAENPARRVFMLSELIHNPFVNEDLLRRGLRYLQTDKGIPYTTDGSKSTGADAELFLWDTLTPDDIVIIPAFGATDEDKRRLVRKGVPVYQYDATCMLVEKVWKAARAFGEEGYTVVIHGKHEHEETKATFSNARRHAAAVIVRNLEEAKLLGEIIASDNPDVRARFYKDFAGKHTPGFDVNRHLERIAVVNQTTLLMNETLEILTHLRSVYVAKHGEANAVGRVGGGGKRDTLCYATQVNQDALSKALTGPLDAAFVIGGKNSSNTYQLYRLCEQRLGERAFFIQGERNIQSRECVEHYLFPAKGGHSHEGENIETRRFPTSSSPLRVLLTGGASCPDGIIQQVITRINSLFPKETLRSIDDVFAGLRQSGTDGSVKPK
;
A
#
# COMPACT_ATOMS: atom_id res chain seq x y z
N MET A 1 22.90 22.96 30.87
CA MET A 1 22.64 23.00 29.41
C MET A 1 23.91 22.94 28.55
N LYS A 2 25.10 22.59 29.10
CA LYS A 2 26.37 22.68 28.36
C LYS A 2 26.47 21.80 27.10
N ASP A 3 25.62 20.78 26.97
CA ASP A 3 25.63 19.84 25.84
C ASP A 3 24.51 20.09 24.81
N LEU A 4 23.73 21.17 24.96
CA LEU A 4 22.68 21.56 24.01
C LEU A 4 23.19 22.69 23.11
N ALA A 5 23.58 22.34 21.89
CA ALA A 5 24.15 23.28 20.92
C ALA A 5 23.23 24.48 20.59
N PHE A 6 21.91 24.26 20.63
CA PHE A 6 20.90 25.27 20.32
C PHE A 6 19.95 25.43 21.51
N SER A 7 20.39 26.20 22.52
CA SER A 7 19.60 26.50 23.72
C SER A 7 19.72 27.98 24.10
N GLY A 8 18.74 28.51 24.83
CA GLY A 8 18.69 29.91 25.25
C GLY A 8 17.55 30.18 26.21
N SER A 9 17.55 31.36 26.81
CA SER A 9 16.47 31.85 27.69
C SER A 9 15.20 32.23 26.92
N SER A 10 15.32 32.38 25.59
CA SER A 10 14.21 32.65 24.68
C SER A 10 14.40 31.90 23.35
N LEU A 11 13.31 31.69 22.61
CA LEU A 11 13.38 31.10 21.26
C LEU A 11 14.27 31.91 20.32
N ASN A 12 14.20 33.25 20.37
CA ASN A 12 15.02 34.12 19.54
C ASN A 12 16.53 33.93 19.79
N GLU A 13 16.92 33.68 21.04
CA GLU A 13 18.31 33.42 21.40
C GLU A 13 18.79 32.07 20.80
N ALA A 14 17.98 31.02 20.95
CA ALA A 14 18.27 29.71 20.36
C ALA A 14 18.30 29.74 18.82
N VAL A 15 17.39 30.48 18.18
CA VAL A 15 17.34 30.68 16.72
C VAL A 15 18.59 31.40 16.23
N ARG A 16 19.03 32.46 16.91
CA ARG A 16 20.28 33.16 16.54
C ARG A 16 21.49 32.24 16.60
N ALA A 17 21.57 31.37 17.61
CA ALA A 17 22.62 30.36 17.70
C ALA A 17 22.56 29.36 16.53
N LEU A 18 21.35 28.95 16.12
CA LEU A 18 21.13 28.12 14.94
C LEU A 18 21.60 28.80 13.66
N GLU A 19 21.18 30.05 13.42
CA GLU A 19 21.51 30.85 12.22
C GLU A 19 23.01 31.13 12.05
N LEU A 20 23.74 31.26 13.16
CA LEU A 20 25.20 31.41 13.13
C LEU A 20 25.92 30.17 12.56
N ILE A 21 25.33 28.99 12.74
CA ILE A 21 25.91 27.71 12.32
C ILE A 21 25.33 27.25 10.99
N PHE A 22 24.01 27.26 10.86
CA PHE A 22 23.28 26.81 9.68
C PHE A 22 22.58 27.98 9.02
N LYS A 23 23.06 28.38 7.84
CA LYS A 23 22.45 29.47 7.06
C LYS A 23 21.10 29.08 6.44
N LEU A 24 20.91 27.79 6.18
CA LEU A 24 19.69 27.23 5.63
C LEU A 24 19.05 26.33 6.67
N HIS A 25 17.95 26.79 7.23
CA HIS A 25 17.14 26.01 8.16
C HIS A 25 15.66 26.37 8.01
N THR A 26 14.78 25.47 8.43
CA THR A 26 13.36 25.76 8.55
C THR A 26 13.08 26.54 9.84
N PRO A 27 12.01 27.36 9.89
CA PRO A 27 11.61 28.02 11.13
C PRO A 27 11.38 26.98 12.24
N PRO A 28 11.97 27.12 13.44
CA PRO A 28 11.75 26.13 14.49
C PRO A 28 10.27 26.00 14.87
N ALA A 29 9.77 24.77 14.93
CA ALA A 29 8.42 24.44 15.36
C ALA A 29 8.47 23.85 16.77
N GLU A 30 7.65 24.37 17.69
CA GLU A 30 7.52 23.85 19.06
C GLU A 30 6.65 22.59 19.07
N TYR A 31 7.09 21.57 19.81
CA TYR A 31 6.41 20.27 19.89
C TYR A 31 5.94 19.92 21.30
N PHE A 32 6.84 20.01 22.28
CA PHE A 32 6.53 19.62 23.65
C PHE A 32 7.36 20.41 24.66
N SER A 33 6.94 20.33 25.91
CA SER A 33 7.67 20.90 27.04
C SER A 33 7.98 19.82 28.07
N VAL A 34 9.14 19.94 28.72
CA VAL A 34 9.60 19.03 29.78
C VAL A 34 9.92 19.84 31.02
N ASP A 35 9.37 19.45 32.17
CA ASP A 35 9.85 19.98 33.44
C ASP A 35 11.16 19.30 33.81
N HIS A 36 12.18 20.10 34.11
CA HIS A 36 13.46 19.62 34.61
C HIS A 36 13.95 20.51 35.74
N ALA A 37 13.99 19.96 36.96
CA ALA A 37 14.46 20.65 38.17
C ALA A 37 13.73 22.00 38.41
N GLY A 38 12.41 22.03 38.18
CA GLY A 38 11.59 23.24 38.35
C GLY A 38 11.77 24.28 37.23
N THR A 39 12.47 23.92 36.15
CA THR A 39 12.57 24.73 34.93
C THR A 39 11.80 24.04 33.82
N GLN A 40 10.87 24.76 33.19
CA GLN A 40 10.16 24.27 32.01
C GLN A 40 11.01 24.47 30.75
N LEU A 41 11.40 23.37 30.11
CA LEU A 41 12.15 23.35 28.86
C LEU A 41 11.18 23.23 27.69
N ARG A 42 11.15 24.21 26.78
CA ARG A 42 10.36 24.16 25.54
C ARG A 42 11.21 23.59 24.41
N ILE A 43 10.73 22.55 23.75
CA ILE A 43 11.49 21.80 22.75
C ILE A 43 10.94 22.13 21.36
N CYS A 44 11.84 22.64 20.51
CA CYS A 44 11.55 22.99 19.13
C CYS A 44 12.41 22.15 18.17
N PHE A 45 11.84 21.77 17.03
CA PHE A 45 12.55 21.10 15.95
C PHE A 45 12.72 22.01 14.74
N SER A 46 13.85 21.87 14.06
CA SER A 46 14.16 22.56 12.82
C SER A 46 14.94 21.61 11.91
N GLN A 47 14.67 21.68 10.61
CA GLN A 47 15.45 20.99 9.59
C GLN A 47 16.55 21.93 9.12
N VAL A 48 17.78 21.43 9.04
CA VAL A 48 18.95 22.19 8.56
C VAL A 48 19.47 21.59 7.26
N ALA A 49 20.08 22.40 6.40
CA ALA A 49 20.71 21.97 5.17
C ALA A 49 22.13 22.53 5.05
N GLY A 50 23.04 21.72 4.49
CA GLY A 50 24.44 22.06 4.29
C GLY A 50 25.33 21.83 5.52
N GLU A 51 26.62 22.09 5.33
CA GLU A 51 27.64 21.93 6.37
C GLU A 51 27.57 23.07 7.42
N PRO A 52 27.81 22.77 8.71
CA PRO A 52 27.86 23.79 9.77
C PRO A 52 29.02 24.77 9.54
N SER A 53 28.76 26.06 9.76
CA SER A 53 29.75 27.13 9.60
C SER A 53 30.63 27.27 10.84
N GLY A 54 31.96 27.12 10.68
CA GLY A 54 32.97 27.55 11.66
C GLY A 54 33.00 26.83 13.02
N THR A 55 32.06 25.93 13.29
CA THR A 55 31.94 25.18 14.54
C THR A 55 31.76 23.69 14.25
N VAL A 56 32.44 22.84 15.01
CA VAL A 56 32.25 21.39 14.93
C VAL A 56 30.92 21.03 15.61
N ILE A 57 29.90 20.73 14.83
CA ILE A 57 28.65 20.11 15.29
C ILE A 57 28.69 18.63 14.96
N ASN A 58 28.58 17.78 15.98
CA ASN A 58 28.51 16.34 15.80
C ASN A 58 27.04 15.91 15.75
N PHE A 59 26.59 15.44 14.59
CA PHE A 59 25.28 14.80 14.46
C PHE A 59 25.33 13.39 15.04
N THR A 60 24.41 13.09 15.95
CA THR A 60 24.33 11.78 16.59
C THR A 60 22.91 11.23 16.47
N ALA A 61 22.81 9.97 16.04
CA ALA A 61 21.53 9.26 15.99
C ALA A 61 20.93 9.13 17.40
N LEU A 62 19.61 9.25 17.51
CA LEU A 62 18.91 9.19 18.79
C LEU A 62 19.13 7.86 19.53
N GLU A 63 19.21 6.74 18.81
CA GLU A 63 19.52 5.43 19.37
C GLU A 63 20.87 5.44 20.13
N LYS A 64 21.90 6.09 19.57
CA LYS A 64 23.21 6.24 20.23
C LYS A 64 23.11 7.12 21.48
N LEU A 65 22.34 8.21 21.42
CA LEU A 65 22.12 9.09 22.58
C LEU A 65 21.39 8.36 23.71
N GLN A 66 20.40 7.54 23.37
CA GLN A 66 19.59 6.78 24.34
C GLN A 66 20.31 5.56 24.93
N ALA A 67 21.38 5.07 24.29
CA ALA A 67 22.18 3.95 24.78
C ALA A 67 23.13 4.33 25.93
N SER A 68 23.44 5.62 26.11
CA SER A 68 24.34 6.11 27.16
C SER A 68 23.86 7.45 27.75
N PRO A 69 22.61 7.52 28.26
CA PRO A 69 21.99 8.77 28.69
C PRO A 69 22.75 9.47 29.83
N GLU A 70 23.47 8.71 30.66
CA GLU A 70 24.30 9.19 31.77
C GLU A 70 25.53 10.00 31.33
N THR A 71 25.91 9.90 30.06
CA THR A 71 27.04 10.65 29.50
C THR A 71 26.69 12.10 29.13
N PHE A 72 25.39 12.45 29.17
CA PHE A 72 24.88 13.76 28.78
C PHE A 72 24.31 14.54 29.96
N ALA A 73 24.22 15.87 29.81
CA ALA A 73 23.56 16.72 30.79
C ALA A 73 22.16 16.18 31.17
N PRO A 74 21.77 16.21 32.47
CA PRO A 74 20.48 15.70 32.94
C PRO A 74 19.26 16.27 32.21
N ALA A 75 19.35 17.51 31.76
CA ALA A 75 18.31 18.16 30.95
C ALA A 75 18.11 17.46 29.59
N LEU A 76 19.19 17.06 28.90
CA LEU A 76 19.09 16.32 27.65
C LEU A 76 18.49 14.94 27.89
N ALA A 77 18.92 14.22 28.94
CA ALA A 77 18.32 12.93 29.30
C ALA A 77 16.80 13.03 29.55
N ALA A 78 16.33 14.08 30.24
CA ALA A 78 14.91 14.32 30.46
C ALA A 78 14.13 14.56 29.15
N ILE A 79 14.74 15.28 28.19
CA ILE A 79 14.16 15.50 26.85
C ILE A 79 14.08 14.18 26.07
N LEU A 80 15.18 13.42 26.04
CA LEU A 80 15.27 12.14 25.31
C LEU A 80 14.29 11.09 25.83
N ALA A 81 13.89 11.16 27.11
CA ALA A 81 12.88 10.29 27.70
C ALA A 81 11.45 10.56 27.18
N GLN A 82 11.17 11.77 26.68
CA GLN A 82 9.83 12.19 26.26
C GLN A 82 9.67 12.38 24.74
N ILE A 83 10.76 12.24 23.97
CA ILE A 83 10.78 12.56 22.54
C ILE A 83 10.04 11.52 21.66
N ASP A 84 9.90 10.26 22.11
CA ASP A 84 9.43 9.15 21.27
C ASP A 84 8.12 9.42 20.50
N PRO A 85 7.06 9.93 21.14
CA PRO A 85 5.78 10.14 20.46
C PRO A 85 5.89 11.09 19.25
N PHE A 86 6.85 12.02 19.29
CA PHE A 86 7.03 13.07 18.29
C PHE A 86 7.96 12.68 17.14
N LEU A 87 8.71 11.57 17.26
CA LEU A 87 9.68 11.15 16.25
C LEU A 87 9.07 10.93 14.86
N ILE A 88 7.80 10.52 14.82
CA ILE A 88 7.09 10.25 13.57
C ILE A 88 6.80 11.52 12.77
N GLU A 89 6.76 12.68 13.43
CA GLU A 89 6.46 13.97 12.82
C GLU A 89 7.72 14.63 12.25
N ILE A 90 8.90 14.31 12.79
CA ILE A 90 10.20 14.90 12.42
C ILE A 90 10.50 14.79 10.91
N PRO A 91 10.32 13.64 10.23
CA PRO A 91 10.63 13.56 8.80
C PRO A 91 9.77 14.49 7.93
N TYR A 92 8.61 14.89 8.45
CA TYR A 92 7.58 15.63 7.71
C TYR A 92 7.37 17.04 8.28
N LEU A 93 8.35 17.54 9.03
CA LEU A 93 8.34 18.90 9.57
C LEU A 93 8.02 19.92 8.47
N HIS A 94 7.13 20.85 8.78
CA HIS A 94 6.70 21.95 7.89
C HIS A 94 5.94 21.54 6.62
N LEU A 95 5.61 20.26 6.45
CA LEU A 95 4.70 19.86 5.38
C LEU A 95 3.26 20.17 5.79
N GLY A 96 2.53 20.83 4.89
CA GLY A 96 1.09 21.01 5.06
C GLY A 96 0.34 19.69 4.94
N GLU A 97 -0.93 19.69 5.33
CA GLU A 97 -1.78 18.51 5.25
C GLU A 97 -1.89 17.93 3.82
N ASN A 98 -1.74 18.78 2.79
CA ASN A 98 -1.75 18.33 1.40
C ASN A 98 -0.35 17.89 0.93
N ASP A 99 0.73 18.49 1.44
CA ASP A 99 2.11 18.16 1.05
C ASP A 99 2.56 16.83 1.66
N PHE A 100 2.10 16.53 2.87
CA PHE A 100 2.39 15.29 3.56
C PHE A 100 1.68 14.08 2.93
N ILE A 101 0.49 14.28 2.33
CA ILE A 101 -0.46 13.22 1.97
C ILE A 101 -0.61 13.06 0.44
N PHE A 102 -0.04 13.98 -0.35
CA PHE A 102 -0.26 13.98 -1.80
C PHE A 102 1.04 14.12 -2.60
N LYS A 103 1.74 13.00 -2.77
CA LYS A 103 2.92 12.88 -3.63
C LYS A 103 2.58 12.41 -5.05
N PHE A 104 1.66 13.11 -5.71
CA PHE A 104 1.28 12.77 -7.09
C PHE A 104 2.35 13.22 -8.09
N ARG A 105 2.77 12.32 -8.97
CA ARG A 105 3.59 12.67 -10.14
C ARG A 105 2.74 12.68 -11.41
N PRO A 106 2.50 13.86 -12.03
CA PRO A 106 1.89 13.93 -13.35
C PRO A 106 2.81 13.30 -14.41
N ASP A 107 2.25 12.91 -15.56
CA ASP A 107 2.99 12.14 -16.58
C ASP A 107 4.31 12.77 -17.04
N TYR A 108 4.41 14.11 -17.08
CA TYR A 108 5.63 14.82 -17.49
C TYR A 108 6.77 14.77 -16.47
N GLU A 109 6.48 14.45 -15.21
CA GLU A 109 7.48 14.28 -14.15
C GLU A 109 7.97 12.83 -14.04
N ARG A 110 7.43 11.90 -14.82
CA ARG A 110 7.67 10.45 -14.66
C ARG A 110 8.85 9.98 -15.49
N ASN A 111 9.76 9.24 -14.86
CA ASN A 111 10.92 8.69 -15.54
C ASN A 111 10.63 7.30 -16.13
N ARG A 112 10.04 7.25 -17.33
CA ARG A 112 9.74 5.96 -17.99
C ARG A 112 10.98 5.21 -18.48
N HIS A 113 12.14 5.85 -18.51
CA HIS A 113 13.39 5.21 -18.91
C HIS A 113 13.85 4.14 -17.91
N ILE A 114 13.39 4.20 -16.65
CA ILE A 114 13.72 3.19 -15.63
C ILE A 114 13.29 1.76 -16.02
N TYR A 115 12.30 1.62 -16.91
CA TYR A 115 11.83 0.33 -17.40
C TYR A 115 12.63 -0.22 -18.60
N GLN A 116 13.60 0.54 -19.12
CA GLN A 116 14.35 0.24 -20.35
C GLN A 116 15.85 0.08 -20.11
N VAL A 117 16.25 -0.01 -18.84
CA VAL A 117 17.66 -0.03 -18.46
C VAL A 117 18.37 -1.33 -18.83
N ASP A 118 17.63 -2.44 -18.99
CA ASP A 118 18.15 -3.73 -19.46
C ASP A 118 17.05 -4.60 -20.12
N PRO A 119 17.43 -5.62 -20.91
CA PRO A 119 16.46 -6.46 -21.62
C PRO A 119 15.50 -7.24 -20.70
N THR A 120 15.93 -7.63 -19.50
CA THR A 120 15.08 -8.37 -18.56
C THR A 120 13.96 -7.49 -18.03
N SER A 121 14.29 -6.27 -17.59
CA SER A 121 13.27 -5.31 -17.16
C SER A 121 12.40 -4.83 -18.32
N GLN A 122 12.96 -4.68 -19.53
CA GLN A 122 12.15 -4.37 -20.70
C GLN A 122 11.09 -5.45 -20.96
N ALA A 123 11.48 -6.73 -20.92
CA ALA A 123 10.56 -7.86 -21.10
C ALA A 123 9.53 -7.99 -19.96
N LEU A 124 9.89 -7.56 -18.74
CA LEU A 124 9.01 -7.56 -17.57
C LEU A 124 7.95 -6.45 -17.66
N TYR A 125 8.37 -5.22 -17.94
CA TYR A 125 7.53 -4.03 -17.80
C TYR A 125 6.85 -3.57 -19.09
N GLN A 126 7.43 -3.86 -20.26
CA GLN A 126 6.92 -3.36 -21.53
C GLN A 126 6.16 -4.42 -22.32
N SER A 127 5.10 -3.97 -22.96
CA SER A 127 4.32 -4.76 -23.90
C SER A 127 3.68 -3.81 -24.88
N LYS A 128 4.13 -3.86 -26.15
CA LYS A 128 3.51 -3.08 -27.24
C LYS A 128 2.01 -3.37 -27.32
N LEU A 129 1.60 -4.59 -26.97
CA LEU A 129 0.22 -5.04 -27.05
C LEU A 129 -0.62 -4.36 -25.98
N CYS A 130 -0.14 -4.39 -24.73
CA CYS A 130 -0.81 -3.70 -23.63
C CYS A 130 -0.81 -2.19 -23.82
N GLU A 131 0.25 -1.60 -24.38
CA GLU A 131 0.29 -0.17 -24.73
C GLU A 131 -0.80 0.17 -25.75
N ALA A 132 -0.95 -0.60 -26.84
CA ALA A 132 -1.99 -0.36 -27.84
C ALA A 132 -3.40 -0.53 -27.26
N ILE A 133 -3.62 -1.55 -26.42
CA ILE A 133 -4.92 -1.78 -25.77
C ILE A 133 -5.26 -0.61 -24.84
N LYS A 134 -4.29 -0.16 -24.03
CA LYS A 134 -4.50 0.98 -23.11
C LYS A 134 -4.76 2.27 -23.87
N ALA A 135 -4.09 2.50 -24.99
CA ALA A 135 -4.36 3.67 -25.83
C ALA A 135 -5.80 3.67 -26.40
N LEU A 136 -6.36 2.50 -26.70
CA LEU A 136 -7.73 2.36 -27.21
C LEU A 136 -8.79 2.40 -26.11
N ALA A 137 -8.56 1.72 -24.99
CA ALA A 137 -9.59 1.42 -24.00
C ALA A 137 -9.49 2.28 -22.72
N ARG A 138 -8.32 2.86 -22.42
CA ARG A 138 -8.09 3.62 -21.19
C ARG A 138 -8.12 5.12 -21.47
N THR A 139 -9.17 5.58 -22.14
CA THR A 139 -9.38 7.00 -22.44
C THR A 139 -9.73 7.83 -21.21
N HIS A 140 -10.29 7.19 -20.16
CA HIS A 140 -10.60 7.81 -18.87
C HIS A 140 -10.07 6.98 -17.70
N GLU A 141 -9.07 7.50 -17.00
CA GLU A 141 -8.37 6.82 -15.89
C GLU A 141 -9.29 6.45 -14.69
N ARG A 142 -10.43 7.13 -14.55
CA ARG A 142 -11.37 6.96 -13.44
C ARG A 142 -12.68 6.29 -13.83
N THR A 143 -12.81 5.79 -15.05
CA THR A 143 -14.08 5.22 -15.52
C THR A 143 -13.85 4.02 -16.41
N ALA A 144 -14.44 2.89 -16.05
CA ALA A 144 -14.41 1.71 -16.88
C ALA A 144 -15.23 1.89 -18.15
N VAL A 145 -14.68 1.50 -19.30
CA VAL A 145 -15.40 1.38 -20.59
C VAL A 145 -15.47 -0.07 -21.03
N ALA A 146 -16.01 -0.32 -22.23
CA ALA A 146 -16.12 -1.67 -22.80
C ALA A 146 -14.75 -2.37 -22.89
N PRO A 147 -14.69 -3.70 -22.73
CA PRO A 147 -13.46 -4.46 -22.93
C PRO A 147 -13.01 -4.44 -24.40
N VAL A 148 -11.74 -4.74 -24.63
CA VAL A 148 -11.15 -4.93 -25.96
C VAL A 148 -11.04 -6.41 -26.25
N THR A 149 -11.49 -6.82 -27.43
CA THR A 149 -11.30 -8.19 -27.93
C THR A 149 -10.06 -8.26 -28.81
N LEU A 150 -9.14 -9.16 -28.49
CA LEU A 150 -8.01 -9.53 -29.33
C LEU A 150 -8.32 -10.83 -30.04
N ASP A 151 -8.49 -10.77 -31.37
CA ASP A 151 -8.83 -11.94 -32.16
C ASP A 151 -7.61 -12.60 -32.79
N PHE A 152 -7.14 -13.69 -32.17
CA PHE A 152 -6.04 -14.50 -32.68
C PHE A 152 -6.52 -15.68 -33.54
N GLY A 153 -7.77 -15.72 -34.00
CA GLY A 153 -8.29 -16.86 -34.77
C GLY A 153 -8.86 -17.94 -33.86
N ALA A 154 -8.11 -19.00 -33.55
CA ALA A 154 -8.59 -20.09 -32.70
C ALA A 154 -8.90 -19.69 -31.24
N VAL A 155 -8.34 -18.57 -30.78
CA VAL A 155 -8.54 -18.02 -29.44
C VAL A 155 -8.76 -16.51 -29.51
N GLN A 156 -9.70 -16.03 -28.70
CA GLN A 156 -10.03 -14.62 -28.55
C GLN A 156 -9.83 -14.20 -27.11
N TYR A 157 -9.07 -13.14 -26.89
CA TYR A 157 -8.85 -12.60 -25.55
C TYR A 157 -9.74 -11.39 -25.30
N LEU A 158 -10.54 -11.45 -24.25
CA LEU A 158 -11.31 -10.32 -23.77
C LEU A 158 -10.53 -9.62 -22.65
N ILE A 159 -10.04 -8.42 -22.93
CA ILE A 159 -9.23 -7.63 -22.01
C ILE A 159 -10.09 -6.50 -21.43
N PRO A 160 -10.29 -6.43 -20.10
CA PRO A 160 -10.96 -5.30 -19.48
C PRO A 160 -10.32 -3.96 -19.87
N SER A 161 -11.08 -2.86 -19.87
CA SER A 161 -10.52 -1.53 -20.19
C SER A 161 -9.46 -1.05 -19.19
N HIS A 162 -9.47 -1.61 -17.97
CA HIS A 162 -8.48 -1.35 -16.93
C HIS A 162 -7.93 -2.66 -16.37
N PHE A 163 -6.60 -2.78 -16.38
CA PHE A 163 -5.85 -3.94 -15.94
C PHE A 163 -4.39 -3.55 -15.67
N GLY A 164 -3.67 -4.42 -14.96
CA GLY A 164 -2.25 -4.25 -14.67
C GLY A 164 -1.96 -3.07 -13.75
N PHE A 165 -0.75 -2.52 -13.83
CA PHE A 165 -0.29 -1.45 -12.93
C PHE A 165 -1.27 -0.26 -12.80
N CYS A 166 -1.66 0.00 -11.54
CA CYS A 166 -2.28 1.25 -11.15
C CYS A 166 -1.22 2.36 -11.00
N LEU A 167 -1.65 3.62 -10.93
CA LEU A 167 -0.73 4.76 -10.84
C LEU A 167 0.14 4.74 -9.57
N GLY A 168 -0.42 4.33 -8.42
CA GLY A 168 0.32 4.24 -7.16
C GLY A 168 1.49 3.25 -7.23
N VAL A 169 1.27 2.07 -7.81
CA VAL A 169 2.32 1.06 -8.03
C VAL A 169 3.40 1.57 -8.97
N LYS A 170 2.97 2.18 -10.07
CA LYS A 170 3.81 2.85 -11.06
C LYS A 170 4.74 3.89 -10.45
N ASN A 171 4.21 4.76 -9.58
CA ASN A 171 4.99 5.76 -8.84
C ASN A 171 5.99 5.10 -7.87
N ALA A 172 5.56 4.06 -7.15
CA ALA A 172 6.40 3.38 -6.18
C ALA A 172 7.60 2.67 -6.84
N ILE A 173 7.39 2.02 -7.99
CA ILE A 173 8.47 1.40 -8.77
C ILE A 173 9.45 2.46 -9.28
N GLU A 174 8.95 3.54 -9.88
CA GLU A 174 9.78 4.64 -10.36
C GLU A 174 10.66 5.21 -9.25
N ARG A 175 10.08 5.53 -8.09
CA ARG A 175 10.84 6.04 -6.94
C ARG A 175 11.90 5.07 -6.45
N ALA A 176 11.60 3.77 -6.37
CA ALA A 176 12.57 2.78 -5.92
C ALA A 176 13.75 2.64 -6.88
N TYR A 177 13.48 2.67 -8.19
CA TYR A 177 14.50 2.56 -9.23
C TYR A 177 15.36 3.82 -9.32
N GLU A 178 14.74 4.99 -9.28
CA GLU A 178 15.43 6.29 -9.22
C GLU A 178 16.34 6.34 -8.00
N THR A 179 15.83 5.92 -6.83
CA THR A 179 16.62 5.86 -5.59
C THR A 179 17.88 5.01 -5.77
N LEU A 180 17.77 3.81 -6.37
CA LEU A 180 18.91 2.95 -6.65
C LEU A 180 19.89 3.57 -7.65
N ALA A 181 19.38 4.17 -8.73
CA ALA A 181 20.20 4.76 -9.78
C ALA A 181 20.95 6.02 -9.33
N GLU A 182 20.31 6.85 -8.48
CA GLU A 182 20.85 8.11 -7.97
C GLU A 182 21.84 7.90 -6.81
N ASN A 183 21.84 6.72 -6.17
CA ASN A 183 22.64 6.42 -4.99
C ASN A 183 23.53 5.17 -5.16
N PRO A 184 24.37 5.08 -6.21
CA PRO A 184 25.14 3.86 -6.52
C PRO A 184 26.17 3.48 -5.46
N ALA A 185 26.59 4.43 -4.61
CA ALA A 185 27.59 4.22 -3.56
C ALA A 185 26.97 3.93 -2.17
N ARG A 186 25.63 3.99 -2.03
CA ARG A 186 24.93 3.82 -0.75
C ARG A 186 24.22 2.49 -0.71
N ARG A 187 24.05 1.93 0.49
CA ARG A 187 23.18 0.76 0.66
C ARG A 187 21.73 1.22 0.64
N VAL A 188 20.93 0.56 -0.19
CA VAL A 188 19.50 0.83 -0.31
C VAL A 188 18.74 -0.37 0.18
N PHE A 189 17.87 -0.12 1.15
CA PHE A 189 16.95 -1.09 1.69
C PHE A 189 15.52 -0.71 1.33
N MET A 190 14.66 -1.71 1.21
CA MET A 190 13.22 -1.53 1.29
C MET A 190 12.76 -2.05 2.64
N LEU A 191 11.83 -1.34 3.28
CA LEU A 191 11.28 -1.80 4.57
C LEU A 191 10.73 -3.22 4.45
N SER A 192 9.78 -3.44 3.55
CA SER A 192 9.21 -4.76 3.20
C SER A 192 8.96 -4.84 1.69
N GLU A 193 8.18 -5.79 1.16
CA GLU A 193 7.93 -5.84 -0.29
C GLU A 193 7.39 -4.49 -0.81
N LEU A 194 7.96 -3.96 -1.90
CA LEU A 194 7.53 -2.68 -2.48
C LEU A 194 6.05 -2.74 -2.87
N ILE A 195 5.70 -3.86 -3.51
CA ILE A 195 4.36 -4.28 -3.92
C ILE A 195 4.28 -5.81 -3.84
N HIS A 196 3.06 -6.34 -3.80
CA HIS A 196 2.81 -7.78 -3.85
C HIS A 196 2.90 -8.31 -5.29
N ASN A 197 4.13 -8.36 -5.82
CA ASN A 197 4.47 -9.00 -7.09
C ASN A 197 5.92 -9.54 -7.03
N PRO A 198 6.12 -10.88 -7.14
CA PRO A 198 7.45 -11.47 -6.97
C PRO A 198 8.43 -11.01 -8.04
N PHE A 199 8.02 -10.90 -9.30
CA PHE A 199 8.92 -10.55 -10.40
C PHE A 199 9.50 -9.14 -10.25
N VAL A 200 8.69 -8.20 -9.74
CA VAL A 200 9.15 -6.83 -9.45
C VAL A 200 10.12 -6.81 -8.26
N ASN A 201 9.82 -7.56 -7.20
CA ASN A 201 10.67 -7.64 -6.02
C ASN A 201 12.01 -8.35 -6.33
N GLU A 202 11.99 -9.41 -7.13
CA GLU A 202 13.19 -10.09 -7.63
C GLU A 202 14.05 -9.18 -8.51
N ASP A 203 13.44 -8.32 -9.33
CA ASP A 203 14.19 -7.35 -10.12
C ASP A 203 14.90 -6.31 -9.24
N LEU A 204 14.22 -5.80 -8.20
CA LEU A 204 14.83 -4.90 -7.21
C LEU A 204 15.98 -5.56 -6.44
N LEU A 205 15.84 -6.82 -6.04
CA LEU A 205 16.92 -7.59 -5.41
C LEU A 205 18.14 -7.72 -6.34
N ARG A 206 17.91 -8.03 -7.62
CA ARG A 206 18.99 -8.13 -8.62
C ARG A 206 19.75 -6.82 -8.78
N ARG A 207 19.08 -5.68 -8.55
CA ARG A 207 19.65 -4.34 -8.60
C ARG A 207 20.40 -3.93 -7.32
N GLY A 208 20.51 -4.82 -6.34
CA GLY A 208 21.28 -4.60 -5.11
C GLY A 208 20.47 -4.09 -3.93
N LEU A 209 19.15 -3.90 -4.07
CA LEU A 209 18.28 -3.58 -2.95
C LEU A 209 18.17 -4.79 -1.99
N ARG A 210 18.01 -4.54 -0.69
CA ARG A 210 17.72 -5.58 0.33
C ARG A 210 16.45 -5.26 1.11
N TYR A 211 15.72 -6.28 1.55
CA TYR A 211 14.53 -6.10 2.39
C TYR A 211 14.88 -6.18 3.87
N LEU A 212 14.32 -5.30 4.71
CA LEU A 212 14.53 -5.34 6.16
C LEU A 212 13.62 -6.35 6.86
N GLN A 213 12.42 -6.54 6.35
CA GLN A 213 11.45 -7.53 6.86
C GLN A 213 10.51 -8.05 5.77
N THR A 214 9.83 -9.16 6.06
CA THR A 214 8.77 -9.73 5.21
C THR A 214 7.50 -8.86 5.26
N ASP A 215 6.52 -9.20 4.41
CA ASP A 215 5.16 -8.62 4.46
C ASP A 215 4.41 -8.89 5.78
N LYS A 216 4.95 -9.80 6.61
CA LYS A 216 4.42 -10.10 7.95
C LYS A 216 5.17 -9.37 9.07
N GLY A 217 6.22 -8.62 8.74
CA GLY A 217 7.08 -7.96 9.72
C GLY A 217 8.13 -8.88 10.35
N ILE A 218 8.40 -10.04 9.74
CA ILE A 218 9.49 -10.93 10.18
C ILE A 218 10.81 -10.34 9.68
N PRO A 219 11.76 -9.98 10.55
CA PRO A 219 13.03 -9.40 10.13
C PRO A 219 13.83 -10.34 9.22
N TYR A 220 14.57 -9.76 8.28
CA TYR A 220 15.62 -10.47 7.55
C TYR A 220 16.95 -10.38 8.31
N THR A 221 17.67 -11.48 8.35
CA THR A 221 19.04 -11.60 8.86
C THR A 221 20.05 -11.04 7.85
N THR A 222 21.27 -10.78 8.30
CA THR A 222 22.35 -10.23 7.45
C THR A 222 22.73 -11.12 6.26
N ASP A 223 22.52 -12.44 6.35
CA ASP A 223 22.70 -13.40 5.25
C ASP A 223 21.52 -13.43 4.26
N GLY A 224 20.43 -12.72 4.54
CA GLY A 224 19.24 -12.63 3.69
C GLY A 224 18.17 -13.69 3.96
N SER A 225 18.32 -14.54 4.99
CA SER A 225 17.27 -15.44 5.44
C SER A 225 16.24 -14.73 6.34
N LYS A 226 15.08 -15.37 6.54
CA LYS A 226 14.04 -14.84 7.45
C LYS A 226 14.40 -15.25 8.88
N SER A 227 14.15 -14.36 9.84
CA SER A 227 14.33 -14.69 11.26
C SER A 227 13.52 -15.93 11.65
N THR A 228 14.18 -16.82 12.38
CA THR A 228 13.54 -17.99 13.02
C THR A 228 13.16 -17.72 14.48
N GLY A 229 13.53 -16.53 14.99
CA GLY A 229 13.35 -16.15 16.40
C GLY A 229 14.45 -16.66 17.34
N ALA A 230 15.60 -17.09 16.80
CA ALA A 230 16.74 -17.50 17.62
C ALA A 230 17.51 -16.29 18.19
N ASP A 231 17.89 -16.36 19.47
CA ASP A 231 18.44 -15.22 20.24
C ASP A 231 19.75 -14.61 19.69
N ALA A 232 20.48 -15.33 18.83
CA ALA A 232 21.78 -14.90 18.29
C ALA A 232 21.72 -14.34 16.86
N GLU A 233 20.53 -14.19 16.27
CA GLU A 233 20.38 -13.67 14.91
C GLU A 233 20.74 -12.17 14.84
N LEU A 234 21.63 -11.83 13.89
CA LEU A 234 21.92 -10.44 13.53
C LEU A 234 21.00 -10.02 12.39
N PHE A 235 20.11 -9.05 12.63
CA PHE A 235 19.16 -8.56 11.64
C PHE A 235 19.76 -7.44 10.80
N LEU A 236 19.31 -7.32 9.54
CA LEU A 236 19.68 -6.19 8.68
C LEU A 236 19.31 -4.85 9.33
N TRP A 237 18.20 -4.81 10.06
CA TRP A 237 17.79 -3.68 10.88
C TRP A 237 18.88 -3.16 11.83
N ASP A 238 19.67 -4.06 12.41
CA ASP A 238 20.68 -3.71 13.42
C ASP A 238 21.96 -3.16 12.75
N THR A 239 22.10 -3.35 11.44
CA THR A 239 23.24 -2.88 10.65
C THR A 239 23.03 -1.50 10.03
N LEU A 240 21.84 -0.92 10.18
CA LEU A 240 21.50 0.38 9.60
C LEU A 240 22.27 1.52 10.26
N THR A 241 22.64 2.49 9.44
CA THR A 241 23.38 3.70 9.76
C THR A 241 22.68 4.91 9.12
N PRO A 242 22.98 6.15 9.55
CA PRO A 242 22.42 7.36 8.95
C PRO A 242 22.71 7.51 7.44
N ASP A 243 23.79 6.88 6.93
CA ASP A 243 24.17 6.94 5.52
C ASP A 243 23.32 6.02 4.64
N ASP A 244 22.57 5.08 5.23
CA ASP A 244 21.72 4.15 4.48
C ASP A 244 20.41 4.80 4.02
N ILE A 245 19.81 4.18 3.00
CA ILE A 245 18.49 4.56 2.51
C ILE A 245 17.51 3.44 2.85
N VAL A 246 16.36 3.80 3.41
CA VAL A 246 15.24 2.85 3.59
C VAL A 246 14.01 3.42 2.88
N ILE A 247 13.55 2.71 1.86
CA ILE A 247 12.35 3.06 1.12
C ILE A 247 11.13 2.49 1.84
N ILE A 248 10.11 3.33 2.06
CA ILE A 248 8.80 2.89 2.59
C ILE A 248 7.95 2.39 1.40
N PRO A 249 7.34 1.19 1.49
CA PRO A 249 6.62 0.59 0.37
C PRO A 249 5.32 1.32 0.05
N ALA A 250 4.68 0.95 -1.07
CA ALA A 250 3.44 1.57 -1.54
C ALA A 250 2.27 1.45 -0.55
N PHE A 251 2.32 0.47 0.36
CA PHE A 251 1.32 0.21 1.40
C PHE A 251 1.45 1.12 2.63
N GLY A 252 2.56 1.85 2.75
CA GLY A 252 2.93 2.58 3.95
C GLY A 252 3.69 1.73 4.97
N ALA A 253 3.93 2.32 6.14
CA ALA A 253 4.60 1.68 7.26
C ALA A 253 3.90 2.04 8.57
N THR A 254 4.09 1.21 9.59
CA THR A 254 3.62 1.51 10.94
C THR A 254 4.39 2.70 11.53
N ASP A 255 3.83 3.35 12.55
CA ASP A 255 4.56 4.42 13.23
C ASP A 255 5.77 3.83 13.98
N GLU A 256 5.66 2.62 14.51
CA GLU A 256 6.76 1.90 15.15
C GLU A 256 7.96 1.72 14.21
N ASP A 257 7.73 1.24 12.98
CA ASP A 257 8.80 1.06 11.99
C ASP A 257 9.45 2.40 11.63
N LYS A 258 8.63 3.43 11.40
CA LYS A 258 9.12 4.77 11.07
C LYS A 258 9.91 5.39 12.23
N ARG A 259 9.46 5.22 13.49
CA ARG A 259 10.22 5.67 14.67
C ARG A 259 11.54 4.91 14.81
N ARG A 260 11.57 3.61 14.51
CA ARG A 260 12.81 2.81 14.51
C ARG A 260 13.82 3.37 13.51
N LEU A 261 13.37 3.75 12.31
CA LEU A 261 14.22 4.40 11.30
C LEU A 261 14.73 5.77 11.76
N VAL A 262 13.83 6.62 12.26
CA VAL A 262 14.20 7.97 12.76
C VAL A 262 15.19 7.87 13.92
N ARG A 263 15.02 6.91 14.83
CA ARG A 263 15.97 6.66 15.93
C ARG A 263 17.39 6.38 15.43
N LYS A 264 17.51 5.68 14.30
CA LYS A 264 18.77 5.33 13.66
C LYS A 264 19.37 6.48 12.83
N GLY A 265 18.68 7.61 12.72
CA GLY A 265 19.08 8.73 11.88
C GLY A 265 18.86 8.49 10.40
N VAL A 266 18.04 7.50 10.02
CA VAL A 266 17.74 7.19 8.62
C VAL A 266 16.70 8.19 8.08
N PRO A 267 16.95 8.84 6.92
CA PRO A 267 15.99 9.73 6.30
C PRO A 267 14.76 8.97 5.79
N VAL A 268 13.56 9.37 6.22
CA VAL A 268 12.30 8.68 5.86
C VAL A 268 11.55 9.39 4.74
N TYR A 269 11.24 10.68 4.90
CA TYR A 269 10.31 11.39 3.99
C TYR A 269 10.71 11.33 2.51
N GLN A 270 12.00 11.55 2.23
CA GLN A 270 12.56 11.57 0.87
C GLN A 270 12.34 10.24 0.12
N TYR A 271 12.33 9.12 0.84
CA TYR A 271 12.24 7.77 0.29
C TYR A 271 10.91 7.09 0.63
N ASP A 272 9.93 7.85 1.09
CA ASP A 272 8.60 7.32 1.37
C ASP A 272 7.78 7.24 0.08
N ALA A 273 7.54 6.02 -0.40
CA ALA A 273 6.82 5.71 -1.63
C ALA A 273 5.36 5.26 -1.38
N THR A 274 4.81 5.55 -0.19
CA THR A 274 3.40 5.28 0.13
C THR A 274 2.49 5.81 -0.97
N CYS A 275 1.53 4.99 -1.39
CA CYS A 275 0.55 5.38 -2.38
C CYS A 275 -0.30 6.54 -1.86
N MET A 276 -0.42 7.62 -2.64
CA MET A 276 -1.28 8.77 -2.35
C MET A 276 -2.74 8.40 -1.99
N LEU A 277 -3.26 7.29 -2.50
CA LEU A 277 -4.63 6.85 -2.20
C LEU A 277 -4.72 6.19 -0.82
N VAL A 278 -3.63 5.60 -0.33
CA VAL A 278 -3.50 5.12 1.06
C VAL A 278 -3.39 6.33 1.99
N GLU A 279 -2.54 7.31 1.65
CA GLU A 279 -2.43 8.54 2.43
C GLU A 279 -3.79 9.29 2.49
N LYS A 280 -4.57 9.30 1.41
CA LYS A 280 -5.94 9.85 1.40
C LYS A 280 -6.85 9.17 2.43
N VAL A 281 -6.72 7.86 2.64
CA VAL A 281 -7.45 7.14 3.70
C VAL A 281 -7.01 7.63 5.08
N TRP A 282 -5.71 7.84 5.29
CA TRP A 282 -5.18 8.37 6.55
C TRP A 282 -5.69 9.79 6.83
N LYS A 283 -5.75 10.65 5.81
CA LYS A 283 -6.36 11.99 5.91
C LYS A 283 -7.81 11.92 6.36
N ALA A 284 -8.59 11.03 5.75
CA ALA A 284 -9.99 10.85 6.11
C ALA A 284 -10.14 10.31 7.55
N ALA A 285 -9.34 9.31 7.94
CA ALA A 285 -9.35 8.75 9.29
C ALA A 285 -9.01 9.82 10.35
N ARG A 286 -8.01 10.66 10.08
CA ARG A 286 -7.67 11.81 10.93
C ARG A 286 -8.82 12.80 11.04
N ALA A 287 -9.39 13.23 9.92
CA ALA A 287 -10.51 14.18 9.92
C ALA A 287 -11.73 13.63 10.68
N PHE A 288 -12.00 12.32 10.58
CA PHE A 288 -13.04 11.68 11.40
C PHE A 288 -12.69 11.68 12.89
N GLY A 289 -11.43 11.43 13.25
CA GLY A 289 -10.96 11.54 14.63
C GLY A 289 -11.13 12.93 15.22
N GLU A 290 -10.76 13.97 14.47
CA GLU A 290 -10.95 15.38 14.85
C GLU A 290 -12.44 15.75 15.03
N GLU A 291 -13.34 15.06 14.35
CA GLU A 291 -14.80 15.18 14.51
C GLU A 291 -15.39 14.30 15.63
N GLY A 292 -14.55 13.57 16.36
CA GLY A 292 -14.93 12.72 17.49
C GLY A 292 -15.52 11.37 17.09
N TYR A 293 -15.26 10.87 15.88
CA TYR A 293 -15.63 9.52 15.49
C TYR A 293 -14.55 8.52 15.89
N THR A 294 -14.98 7.31 16.24
CA THR A 294 -14.12 6.12 16.21
C THR A 294 -13.99 5.60 14.79
N VAL A 295 -12.77 5.25 14.38
CA VAL A 295 -12.50 4.77 13.03
C VAL A 295 -12.67 3.26 12.95
N VAL A 296 -13.65 2.80 12.16
CA VAL A 296 -13.81 1.39 11.79
C VAL A 296 -13.08 1.15 10.48
N ILE A 297 -12.03 0.34 10.50
CA ILE A 297 -11.21 0.03 9.33
C ILE A 297 -11.70 -1.28 8.72
N HIS A 298 -12.36 -1.22 7.57
CA HIS A 298 -12.63 -2.39 6.76
C HIS A 298 -11.32 -2.86 6.13
N GLY A 299 -10.72 -3.93 6.66
CA GLY A 299 -9.34 -4.30 6.36
C GLY A 299 -8.97 -5.69 6.88
N LYS A 300 -8.02 -6.34 6.21
CA LYS A 300 -7.39 -7.56 6.72
C LYS A 300 -6.35 -7.17 7.77
N HIS A 301 -6.56 -7.53 9.04
CA HIS A 301 -5.66 -7.15 10.15
C HIS A 301 -4.20 -7.55 9.92
N GLU A 302 -3.97 -8.66 9.22
CA GLU A 302 -2.65 -9.18 8.89
C GLU A 302 -1.96 -8.45 7.72
N HIS A 303 -2.66 -7.60 6.97
CA HIS A 303 -2.15 -6.91 5.78
C HIS A 303 -1.43 -5.61 6.14
N GLU A 304 -0.28 -5.35 5.51
CA GLU A 304 0.61 -4.21 5.82
C GLU A 304 -0.10 -2.85 5.74
N GLU A 305 -0.86 -2.62 4.67
CA GLU A 305 -1.65 -1.39 4.54
C GLU A 305 -2.65 -1.18 5.69
N THR A 306 -3.30 -2.25 6.16
CA THR A 306 -4.23 -2.16 7.30
C THR A 306 -3.47 -1.88 8.58
N LYS A 307 -2.30 -2.50 8.79
CA LYS A 307 -1.44 -2.23 9.96
C LYS A 307 -0.96 -0.77 9.97
N ALA A 308 -0.48 -0.26 8.83
CA ALA A 308 -0.05 1.12 8.68
C ALA A 308 -1.22 2.10 8.89
N THR A 309 -2.38 1.83 8.29
CA THR A 309 -3.60 2.64 8.46
C THR A 309 -4.09 2.65 9.90
N PHE A 310 -4.11 1.49 10.56
CA PHE A 310 -4.48 1.37 11.96
C PHE A 310 -3.51 2.13 12.87
N SER A 311 -2.19 1.99 12.66
CA SER A 311 -1.19 2.74 13.42
C SER A 311 -1.37 4.25 13.25
N ASN A 312 -1.61 4.69 12.01
CA ASN A 312 -1.81 6.11 11.72
C ASN A 312 -3.09 6.65 12.37
N ALA A 313 -4.20 5.95 12.20
CA ALA A 313 -5.52 6.35 12.68
C ALA A 313 -5.56 6.47 14.21
N ARG A 314 -4.90 5.55 14.94
CA ARG A 314 -4.91 5.56 16.41
C ARG A 314 -4.24 6.76 17.06
N ARG A 315 -3.49 7.57 16.29
CA ARG A 315 -2.93 8.85 16.78
C ARG A 315 -4.01 9.92 16.95
N HIS A 316 -5.12 9.77 16.24
CA HIS A 316 -6.15 10.81 16.12
C HIS A 316 -7.53 10.34 16.61
N ALA A 317 -7.77 9.03 16.68
CA ALA A 317 -9.05 8.45 17.09
C ALA A 317 -8.88 7.09 17.75
N ALA A 318 -9.87 6.65 18.53
CA ALA A 318 -10.02 5.21 18.77
C ALA A 318 -10.29 4.51 17.43
N ALA A 319 -9.77 3.29 17.26
CA ALA A 319 -9.94 2.53 16.02
C ALA A 319 -10.22 1.04 16.28
N VAL A 320 -10.95 0.40 15.37
CA VAL A 320 -11.18 -1.05 15.34
C VAL A 320 -11.17 -1.55 13.89
N ILE A 321 -10.58 -2.72 13.66
CA ILE A 321 -10.52 -3.37 12.35
C ILE A 321 -11.64 -4.41 12.24
N VAL A 322 -12.40 -4.35 11.15
CA VAL A 322 -13.37 -5.38 10.74
C VAL A 322 -12.93 -5.97 9.40
N ARG A 323 -12.88 -7.30 9.30
CA ARG A 323 -12.41 -7.97 8.08
C ARG A 323 -13.42 -7.92 6.93
N ASN A 324 -14.68 -8.15 7.26
CA ASN A 324 -15.76 -8.43 6.31
C ASN A 324 -17.12 -8.08 6.93
N LEU A 325 -18.21 -8.35 6.20
CA LEU A 325 -19.57 -8.12 6.67
C LEU A 325 -19.94 -8.96 7.91
N GLU A 326 -19.36 -10.15 8.09
CA GLU A 326 -19.63 -11.00 9.26
C GLU A 326 -19.09 -10.37 10.54
N GLU A 327 -17.83 -9.90 10.55
CA GLU A 327 -17.27 -9.17 11.68
C GLU A 327 -17.99 -7.83 11.91
N ALA A 328 -18.44 -7.15 10.84
CA ALA A 328 -19.25 -5.94 10.99
C ALA A 328 -20.61 -6.22 11.66
N LYS A 329 -21.22 -7.38 11.43
CA LYS A 329 -22.44 -7.81 12.13
C LYS A 329 -22.19 -8.07 13.60
N LEU A 330 -21.07 -8.72 13.96
CA LEU A 330 -20.68 -8.89 15.36
C LEU A 330 -20.50 -7.54 16.06
N LEU A 331 -19.84 -6.59 15.41
CA LEU A 331 -19.72 -5.22 15.91
C LEU A 331 -21.09 -4.56 16.04
N GLY A 332 -21.98 -4.75 15.06
CA GLY A 332 -23.36 -4.28 15.07
C GLY A 332 -24.16 -4.79 16.27
N GLU A 333 -24.05 -6.08 16.63
CA GLU A 333 -24.69 -6.65 17.82
C GLU A 333 -24.19 -5.98 19.11
N ILE A 334 -22.89 -5.74 19.21
CA ILE A 334 -22.27 -5.06 20.35
C ILE A 334 -22.76 -3.61 20.45
N ILE A 335 -22.85 -2.91 19.31
CA ILE A 335 -23.37 -1.53 19.25
C ILE A 335 -24.84 -1.51 19.69
N ALA A 336 -25.67 -2.41 19.16
CA ALA A 336 -27.10 -2.47 19.42
C ALA A 336 -27.44 -2.76 20.89
N SER A 337 -26.60 -3.52 21.58
CA SER A 337 -26.88 -3.99 22.94
C SER A 337 -26.44 -3.00 24.03
N ASP A 338 -27.26 -2.88 25.06
CA ASP A 338 -26.92 -2.24 26.34
C ASP A 338 -26.56 -3.26 27.43
N ASN A 339 -26.64 -4.57 27.13
CA ASN A 339 -26.26 -5.62 28.07
C ASN A 339 -24.73 -5.64 28.26
N PRO A 340 -24.21 -5.47 29.49
CA PRO A 340 -22.76 -5.45 29.74
C PRO A 340 -22.01 -6.70 29.25
N ASP A 341 -22.60 -7.89 29.36
CA ASP A 341 -21.98 -9.14 28.94
C ASP A 341 -21.83 -9.22 27.42
N VAL A 342 -22.85 -8.78 26.68
CA VAL A 342 -22.82 -8.70 25.22
C VAL A 342 -21.74 -7.72 24.76
N ARG A 343 -21.62 -6.60 25.46
CA ARG A 343 -20.65 -5.54 25.15
C ARG A 343 -19.21 -5.96 25.49
N ALA A 344 -19.02 -6.73 26.55
CA ALA A 344 -17.73 -7.29 26.95
C ALA A 344 -17.15 -8.25 25.90
N ARG A 345 -17.99 -8.90 25.07
CA ARG A 345 -17.54 -9.75 23.95
C ARG A 345 -16.61 -9.02 22.98
N PHE A 346 -16.72 -7.69 22.87
CA PHE A 346 -15.85 -6.86 22.02
C PHE A 346 -14.36 -7.17 22.21
N TYR A 347 -13.90 -7.25 23.45
CA TYR A 347 -12.48 -7.44 23.76
C TYR A 347 -11.98 -8.85 23.40
N LYS A 348 -12.89 -9.81 23.26
CA LYS A 348 -12.59 -11.16 22.78
C LYS A 348 -12.64 -11.22 21.25
N ASP A 349 -13.74 -10.76 20.65
CA ASP A 349 -14.02 -10.89 19.22
C ASP A 349 -13.08 -10.01 18.38
N PHE A 350 -12.64 -8.87 18.94
CA PHE A 350 -11.72 -7.92 18.31
C PHE A 350 -10.36 -7.85 19.01
N ALA A 351 -9.96 -8.90 19.74
CA ALA A 351 -8.65 -8.98 20.36
C ALA A 351 -7.52 -8.71 19.34
N GLY A 352 -6.63 -7.77 19.66
CA GLY A 352 -5.54 -7.33 18.77
C GLY A 352 -5.96 -6.48 17.58
N LYS A 353 -7.27 -6.22 17.40
CA LYS A 353 -7.83 -5.46 16.27
C LYS A 353 -8.37 -4.08 16.67
N HIS A 354 -8.20 -3.66 17.92
CA HIS A 354 -8.66 -2.35 18.40
C HIS A 354 -7.55 -1.59 19.14
N THR A 355 -7.69 -0.27 19.28
CA THR A 355 -6.72 0.56 20.01
C THR A 355 -6.56 0.15 21.47
N PRO A 356 -5.36 0.30 22.06
CA PRO A 356 -5.19 0.20 23.51
C PRO A 356 -6.12 1.17 24.25
N GLY A 357 -6.70 0.73 25.39
CA GLY A 357 -7.62 1.57 26.18
C GLY A 357 -8.96 1.86 25.51
N PHE A 358 -9.38 1.05 24.53
CA PHE A 358 -10.68 1.20 23.88
C PHE A 358 -11.81 1.01 24.91
N ASP A 359 -12.63 2.03 25.14
CA ASP A 359 -13.85 1.94 25.93
C ASP A 359 -15.05 1.69 25.01
N VAL A 360 -15.60 0.49 25.05
CA VAL A 360 -16.76 0.08 24.23
C VAL A 360 -17.97 0.99 24.44
N ASN A 361 -18.19 1.52 25.65
CA ASN A 361 -19.34 2.36 26.01
C ASN A 361 -19.26 3.75 25.42
N ARG A 362 -18.06 4.33 25.39
CA ARG A 362 -17.83 5.66 24.81
C ARG A 362 -17.52 5.61 23.32
N HIS A 363 -16.61 4.75 22.90
CA HIS A 363 -16.06 4.78 21.55
C HIS A 363 -17.01 4.23 20.49
N LEU A 364 -18.05 3.49 20.85
CA LEU A 364 -19.05 3.04 19.88
C LEU A 364 -20.26 3.98 19.79
N GLU A 365 -20.22 5.19 20.38
CA GLU A 365 -21.32 6.15 20.24
C GLU A 365 -21.42 6.77 18.84
N ARG A 366 -20.26 6.96 18.19
CA ARG A 366 -20.12 7.50 16.83
C ARG A 366 -18.95 6.83 16.14
N ILE A 367 -19.19 6.28 14.95
CA ILE A 367 -18.18 5.59 14.14
C ILE A 367 -18.06 6.18 12.74
N ALA A 368 -16.91 6.02 12.11
CA ALA A 368 -16.71 6.29 10.69
C ALA A 368 -15.98 5.14 10.03
N VAL A 369 -16.49 4.67 8.89
CA VAL A 369 -15.86 3.56 8.17
C VAL A 369 -14.84 4.10 7.17
N VAL A 370 -13.63 3.58 7.25
CA VAL A 370 -12.57 3.72 6.25
C VAL A 370 -12.19 2.33 5.74
N ASN A 371 -11.51 2.22 4.61
CA ASN A 371 -11.20 0.92 4.00
C ASN A 371 -9.74 0.78 3.63
N GLN A 372 -9.26 -0.46 3.69
CA GLN A 372 -8.11 -0.91 2.91
C GLN A 372 -8.44 -0.75 1.42
N THR A 373 -7.54 -0.13 0.67
CA THR A 373 -7.75 0.33 -0.71
C THR A 373 -7.98 -0.79 -1.72
N THR A 374 -7.58 -2.02 -1.39
CA THR A 374 -7.67 -3.20 -2.29
C THR A 374 -8.85 -4.14 -2.04
N LEU A 375 -9.77 -3.82 -1.11
CA LEU A 375 -10.95 -4.64 -0.84
C LEU A 375 -12.08 -4.40 -1.86
N LEU A 376 -13.10 -5.26 -1.83
CA LEU A 376 -14.29 -5.09 -2.65
C LEU A 376 -15.05 -3.84 -2.20
N MET A 377 -15.35 -2.96 -3.16
CA MET A 377 -16.07 -1.73 -2.86
C MET A 377 -17.48 -2.04 -2.35
N ASN A 378 -18.18 -2.95 -3.03
CA ASN A 378 -19.56 -3.30 -2.67
C ASN A 378 -19.65 -3.86 -1.25
N GLU A 379 -18.68 -4.66 -0.81
CA GLU A 379 -18.63 -5.17 0.56
C GLU A 379 -18.46 -4.04 1.59
N THR A 380 -17.63 -3.03 1.27
CA THR A 380 -17.50 -1.83 2.12
C THR A 380 -18.82 -1.06 2.22
N LEU A 381 -19.54 -0.93 1.11
CA LEU A 381 -20.85 -0.26 1.07
C LEU A 381 -21.92 -1.06 1.84
N GLU A 382 -21.88 -2.39 1.78
CA GLU A 382 -22.74 -3.28 2.57
C GLU A 382 -22.46 -3.14 4.07
N ILE A 383 -21.18 -3.09 4.48
CA ILE A 383 -20.79 -2.83 5.88
C ILE A 383 -21.32 -1.47 6.35
N LEU A 384 -21.13 -0.42 5.55
CA LEU A 384 -21.65 0.92 5.83
C LEU A 384 -23.18 0.91 5.99
N THR A 385 -23.88 0.24 5.08
CA THR A 385 -25.35 0.14 5.10
C THR A 385 -25.84 -0.61 6.34
N HIS A 386 -25.20 -1.74 6.65
CA HIS A 386 -25.51 -2.52 7.84
C HIS A 386 -25.31 -1.70 9.11
N LEU A 387 -24.14 -1.09 9.30
CA LEU A 387 -23.84 -0.31 10.50
C LEU A 387 -24.79 0.89 10.64
N ARG A 388 -25.12 1.59 9.55
CA ARG A 388 -26.16 2.65 9.57
C ARG A 388 -27.49 2.13 10.08
N SER A 389 -27.94 0.97 9.59
CA SER A 389 -29.20 0.35 10.03
C SER A 389 -29.19 0.03 11.52
N VAL A 390 -28.05 -0.38 12.08
CA VAL A 390 -27.89 -0.65 13.53
C VAL A 390 -28.07 0.62 14.36
N TYR A 391 -27.45 1.74 13.96
CA TYR A 391 -27.62 3.01 14.69
C TYR A 391 -29.03 3.58 14.56
N VAL A 392 -29.67 3.44 13.40
CA VAL A 392 -31.08 3.81 13.20
C VAL A 392 -31.98 2.98 14.11
N ALA A 393 -31.78 1.67 14.18
CA ALA A 393 -32.57 0.80 15.05
C ALA A 393 -32.37 1.13 16.54
N LYS A 394 -31.15 1.49 16.96
CA LYS A 394 -30.84 1.81 18.36
C LYS A 394 -31.33 3.20 18.79
N HIS A 395 -31.14 4.22 17.96
CA HIS A 395 -31.35 5.61 18.35
C HIS A 395 -32.57 6.28 17.70
N GLY A 396 -33.18 5.64 16.70
CA GLY A 396 -34.16 6.24 15.80
C GLY A 396 -33.51 7.08 14.70
N GLU A 397 -34.23 7.25 13.58
CA GLU A 397 -33.75 7.92 12.36
C GLU A 397 -33.11 9.30 12.65
N ALA A 398 -33.80 10.15 13.40
CA ALA A 398 -33.38 11.51 13.70
C ALA A 398 -32.06 11.57 14.51
N ASN A 399 -31.87 10.65 15.45
CA ASN A 399 -30.69 10.63 16.33
C ASN A 399 -29.53 9.81 15.77
N ALA A 400 -29.74 9.06 14.68
CA ALA A 400 -28.71 8.28 14.00
C ALA A 400 -27.90 9.12 13.00
N VAL A 401 -28.46 10.26 12.54
CA VAL A 401 -27.77 11.20 11.65
C VAL A 401 -26.45 11.64 12.29
N GLY A 402 -25.34 11.51 11.55
CA GLY A 402 -24.01 11.89 12.04
C GLY A 402 -23.39 10.94 13.07
N ARG A 403 -23.98 9.75 13.30
CA ARG A 403 -23.36 8.66 14.10
C ARG A 403 -22.55 7.68 13.28
N VAL A 404 -22.82 7.58 11.97
CA VAL A 404 -22.03 6.75 11.05
C VAL A 404 -21.48 7.62 9.91
N GLY A 405 -20.20 7.97 9.99
CA GLY A 405 -19.42 8.60 8.94
C GLY A 405 -18.93 7.60 7.87
N GLY A 406 -18.52 8.13 6.72
CA GLY A 406 -18.04 7.35 5.56
C GLY A 406 -19.02 7.33 4.38
N GLY A 407 -18.54 7.03 3.18
CA GLY A 407 -19.34 6.91 1.94
C GLY A 407 -19.86 8.24 1.34
N GLY A 408 -19.25 9.39 1.66
CA GLY A 408 -19.59 10.73 1.14
C GLY A 408 -18.39 11.43 0.45
N LYS A 409 -18.41 12.77 0.30
CA LYS A 409 -17.33 13.56 -0.36
C LYS A 409 -15.90 13.29 0.15
N ARG A 410 -15.75 12.75 1.36
CA ARG A 410 -14.48 12.28 1.96
C ARG A 410 -14.22 10.79 1.65
N ASP A 411 -14.41 10.42 0.39
CA ASP A 411 -14.41 9.03 -0.02
C ASP A 411 -13.02 8.39 0.21
N THR A 412 -12.99 7.35 1.04
CA THR A 412 -11.79 6.55 1.36
C THR A 412 -11.54 5.47 0.31
N LEU A 413 -12.49 5.28 -0.61
CA LEU A 413 -12.39 4.28 -1.65
C LEU A 413 -11.31 4.67 -2.66
N CYS A 414 -10.47 3.69 -2.98
CA CYS A 414 -9.45 3.81 -4.02
C CYS A 414 -10.10 3.61 -5.38
N TYR A 415 -10.10 4.66 -6.20
CA TYR A 415 -10.70 4.60 -7.53
C TYR A 415 -10.05 3.52 -8.41
N ALA A 416 -8.74 3.25 -8.25
CA ALA A 416 -8.05 2.26 -9.10
C ALA A 416 -8.60 0.84 -8.90
N THR A 417 -8.91 0.48 -7.65
CA THR A 417 -9.53 -0.80 -7.31
C THR A 417 -10.96 -0.88 -7.86
N GLN A 418 -11.75 0.17 -7.64
CA GLN A 418 -13.12 0.27 -8.16
C GLN A 418 -13.16 0.13 -9.69
N VAL A 419 -12.35 0.93 -10.39
CA VAL A 419 -12.36 0.97 -11.86
C VAL A 419 -11.88 -0.36 -12.46
N ASN A 420 -10.91 -1.04 -11.84
CA ASN A 420 -10.52 -2.39 -12.25
C ASN A 420 -11.66 -3.42 -12.05
N GLN A 421 -12.38 -3.35 -10.93
CA GLN A 421 -13.54 -4.22 -10.66
C GLN A 421 -14.70 -3.94 -11.61
N ASP A 422 -14.98 -2.67 -11.91
CA ASP A 422 -16.02 -2.25 -12.86
C ASP A 422 -15.68 -2.69 -14.29
N ALA A 423 -14.41 -2.51 -14.71
CA ALA A 423 -13.94 -2.94 -16.02
C ALA A 423 -14.02 -4.46 -16.17
N LEU A 424 -13.64 -5.20 -15.13
CA LEU A 424 -13.76 -6.65 -15.10
C LEU A 424 -15.23 -7.09 -15.16
N SER A 425 -16.10 -6.45 -14.38
CA SER A 425 -17.54 -6.76 -14.37
C SER A 425 -18.18 -6.58 -15.74
N LYS A 426 -17.80 -5.51 -16.47
CA LYS A 426 -18.23 -5.31 -17.87
C LYS A 426 -17.75 -6.45 -18.78
N ALA A 427 -16.50 -6.90 -18.62
CA ALA A 427 -15.96 -8.02 -19.40
C ALA A 427 -16.64 -9.37 -19.09
N LEU A 428 -17.08 -9.58 -17.85
CA LEU A 428 -17.76 -10.81 -17.42
C LEU A 428 -19.21 -10.96 -17.94
N THR A 429 -19.78 -9.93 -18.57
CA THR A 429 -21.15 -9.97 -19.10
C THR A 429 -21.30 -10.87 -20.33
N GLY A 430 -20.24 -11.03 -21.12
CA GLY A 430 -20.24 -11.79 -22.36
C GLY A 430 -20.07 -13.31 -22.16
N PRO A 431 -20.28 -14.10 -23.23
CA PRO A 431 -19.94 -15.51 -23.24
C PRO A 431 -18.42 -15.71 -23.11
N LEU A 432 -18.00 -16.47 -22.09
CA LEU A 432 -16.61 -16.74 -21.77
C LEU A 432 -16.40 -18.24 -21.49
N ASP A 433 -15.32 -18.77 -22.03
CA ASP A 433 -14.92 -20.17 -21.86
C ASP A 433 -13.95 -20.34 -20.69
N ALA A 434 -13.07 -19.35 -20.45
CA ALA A 434 -12.13 -19.33 -19.32
C ALA A 434 -11.78 -17.90 -18.90
N ALA A 435 -11.18 -17.74 -17.72
CA ALA A 435 -10.58 -16.49 -17.28
C ALA A 435 -9.21 -16.72 -16.63
N PHE A 436 -8.20 -15.93 -16.98
CA PHE A 436 -6.91 -15.90 -16.31
C PHE A 436 -6.71 -14.56 -15.61
N VAL A 437 -6.50 -14.63 -14.30
CA VAL A 437 -6.21 -13.48 -13.44
C VAL A 437 -4.75 -13.58 -12.99
N ILE A 438 -3.95 -12.62 -13.43
CA ILE A 438 -2.49 -12.64 -13.29
C ILE A 438 -2.04 -11.73 -12.15
N GLY A 439 -1.26 -12.23 -11.19
CA GLY A 439 -0.62 -11.40 -10.17
C GLY A 439 0.06 -12.19 -9.05
N GLY A 440 0.60 -11.49 -8.05
CA GLY A 440 1.28 -12.13 -6.91
C GLY A 440 0.34 -12.89 -5.97
N LYS A 441 0.81 -14.01 -5.40
CA LYS A 441 0.04 -14.89 -4.47
C LYS A 441 -0.49 -14.15 -3.23
N ASN A 442 0.20 -13.12 -2.77
CA ASN A 442 -0.16 -12.27 -1.63
C ASN A 442 -0.94 -10.99 -2.03
N SER A 443 -1.24 -10.78 -3.32
CA SER A 443 -1.92 -9.57 -3.80
C SER A 443 -3.42 -9.59 -3.51
N SER A 444 -3.85 -8.79 -2.53
CA SER A 444 -5.28 -8.69 -2.16
C SER A 444 -6.15 -8.23 -3.34
N ASN A 445 -5.71 -7.24 -4.14
CA ASN A 445 -6.45 -6.80 -5.32
C ASN A 445 -6.59 -7.93 -6.36
N THR A 446 -5.53 -8.68 -6.64
CA THR A 446 -5.56 -9.78 -7.60
C THR A 446 -6.55 -10.86 -7.16
N TYR A 447 -6.55 -11.20 -5.88
CA TYR A 447 -7.52 -12.13 -5.31
C TYR A 447 -8.96 -11.65 -5.50
N GLN A 448 -9.26 -10.36 -5.29
CA GLN A 448 -10.62 -9.85 -5.49
C GLN A 448 -11.08 -9.94 -6.96
N LEU A 449 -10.18 -9.67 -7.91
CA LEU A 449 -10.49 -9.87 -9.34
C LEU A 449 -10.73 -11.36 -9.66
N TYR A 450 -9.92 -12.26 -9.09
CA TYR A 450 -10.13 -13.70 -9.22
C TYR A 450 -11.50 -14.13 -8.69
N ARG A 451 -11.89 -13.65 -7.51
CA ARG A 451 -13.18 -13.97 -6.89
C ARG A 451 -14.38 -13.59 -7.77
N LEU A 452 -14.32 -12.45 -8.45
CA LEU A 452 -15.35 -12.04 -9.42
C LEU A 452 -15.41 -12.99 -10.63
N CYS A 453 -14.25 -13.43 -11.14
CA CYS A 453 -14.20 -14.41 -12.23
C CYS A 453 -14.72 -15.79 -11.79
N GLU A 454 -14.31 -16.27 -10.61
CA GLU A 454 -14.69 -17.57 -10.04
C GLU A 454 -16.20 -17.65 -9.81
N GLN A 455 -16.82 -16.59 -9.28
CA GLN A 455 -18.27 -16.52 -9.11
C GLN A 455 -19.05 -16.75 -10.42
N ARG A 456 -18.48 -16.37 -11.56
CA ARG A 456 -19.12 -16.49 -12.88
C ARG A 456 -18.74 -17.78 -13.61
N LEU A 457 -17.49 -18.22 -13.49
CA LEU A 457 -16.91 -19.28 -14.35
C LEU A 457 -16.58 -20.57 -13.60
N GLY A 458 -16.61 -20.57 -12.26
CA GLY A 458 -16.20 -21.68 -11.42
C GLY A 458 -14.74 -22.04 -11.66
N GLU A 459 -14.46 -23.34 -11.81
CA GLU A 459 -13.12 -23.90 -12.03
C GLU A 459 -12.43 -23.42 -13.32
N ARG A 460 -13.17 -22.79 -14.24
CA ARG A 460 -12.63 -22.21 -15.47
C ARG A 460 -11.98 -20.83 -15.25
N ALA A 461 -11.99 -20.33 -14.01
CA ALA A 461 -11.19 -19.18 -13.60
C ALA A 461 -9.86 -19.66 -12.99
N PHE A 462 -8.76 -19.07 -13.45
CA PHE A 462 -7.40 -19.41 -13.05
C PHE A 462 -6.74 -18.19 -12.39
N PHE A 463 -6.13 -18.38 -11.23
CA PHE A 463 -5.24 -17.41 -10.60
C PHE A 463 -3.80 -17.90 -10.79
N ILE A 464 -3.03 -17.18 -11.59
CA ILE A 464 -1.64 -17.51 -11.93
C ILE A 464 -0.70 -16.33 -11.64
N GLN A 465 0.60 -16.59 -11.48
CA GLN A 465 1.61 -15.55 -11.38
C GLN A 465 2.15 -15.15 -12.76
N GLY A 466 2.31 -16.11 -13.67
CA GLY A 466 2.82 -15.87 -15.01
C GLY A 466 2.65 -17.07 -15.94
N GLU A 467 3.30 -17.01 -17.10
CA GLU A 467 3.21 -17.99 -18.17
C GLU A 467 3.71 -19.39 -17.77
N ARG A 468 4.66 -19.46 -16.82
CA ARG A 468 5.19 -20.74 -16.32
C ARG A 468 4.15 -21.61 -15.64
N ASN A 469 3.09 -21.02 -15.10
CA ASN A 469 1.98 -21.77 -14.50
C ASN A 469 1.16 -22.53 -15.55
N ILE A 470 1.30 -22.22 -16.84
CA ILE A 470 0.59 -22.89 -17.93
C ILE A 470 1.53 -23.93 -18.53
N GLN A 471 1.56 -25.14 -18.00
CA GLN A 471 2.46 -26.21 -18.46
C GLN A 471 1.91 -26.91 -19.72
N SER A 472 0.60 -27.12 -19.78
CA SER A 472 -0.10 -27.65 -20.95
C SER A 472 -1.60 -27.32 -20.88
N ARG A 473 -2.39 -27.82 -21.83
CA ARG A 473 -3.86 -27.73 -21.72
C ARG A 473 -4.41 -28.57 -20.56
N GLU A 474 -3.72 -29.63 -20.19
CA GLU A 474 -4.15 -30.54 -19.12
C GLU A 474 -3.61 -30.11 -17.74
N CYS A 475 -2.59 -29.24 -17.73
CA CYS A 475 -1.91 -28.83 -16.52
C CYS A 475 -1.70 -27.30 -16.50
N VAL A 476 -2.62 -26.62 -15.81
CA VAL A 476 -2.47 -25.22 -15.39
C VAL A 476 -2.39 -25.19 -13.87
N GLU A 477 -1.29 -24.67 -13.34
CA GLU A 477 -1.09 -24.44 -11.92
C GLU A 477 -1.92 -23.24 -11.47
N HIS A 478 -3.04 -23.53 -10.82
CA HIS A 478 -3.95 -22.57 -10.23
C HIS A 478 -3.61 -22.34 -8.76
N TYR A 479 -3.43 -21.09 -8.34
CA TYR A 479 -3.19 -20.78 -6.94
C TYR A 479 -4.50 -20.72 -6.13
N LEU A 480 -4.58 -21.54 -5.08
CA LEU A 480 -5.66 -21.54 -4.10
C LEU A 480 -5.38 -20.50 -3.01
N PHE A 481 -6.11 -19.39 -3.07
CA PHE A 481 -6.01 -18.37 -2.04
C PHE A 481 -6.78 -18.81 -0.77
N PRO A 482 -6.17 -18.76 0.43
CA PRO A 482 -6.85 -19.17 1.66
C PRO A 482 -7.99 -18.19 1.99
N ALA A 483 -9.23 -18.61 1.75
CA ALA A 483 -10.42 -17.77 1.89
C ALA A 483 -10.75 -17.43 3.36
N LYS A 484 -10.38 -18.31 4.30
CA LYS A 484 -10.48 -18.08 5.75
C LYS A 484 -9.06 -17.85 6.24
N GLY A 485 -8.82 -16.79 7.01
CA GLY A 485 -7.49 -16.36 7.49
C GLY A 485 -6.76 -17.33 8.43
N GLY A 486 -6.86 -18.64 8.19
CA GLY A 486 -5.95 -19.61 8.75
C GLY A 486 -4.55 -19.37 8.20
N HIS A 487 -3.57 -19.59 9.07
CA HIS A 487 -2.16 -19.57 8.75
C HIS A 487 -1.92 -20.21 7.38
N SER A 488 -1.29 -19.47 6.47
CA SER A 488 -0.68 -20.07 5.30
C SER A 488 0.29 -21.13 5.82
N HIS A 489 -0.10 -22.40 5.77
CA HIS A 489 0.88 -23.48 5.87
C HIS A 489 1.94 -23.19 4.79
N GLU A 490 3.21 -23.37 5.15
CA GLU A 490 4.37 -23.19 4.26
C GLU A 490 4.41 -24.28 3.17
N GLY A 491 3.35 -24.35 2.37
CA GLY A 491 3.23 -25.15 1.17
C GLY A 491 2.64 -24.30 0.05
N GLU A 492 3.01 -24.59 -1.19
CA GLU A 492 2.37 -23.96 -2.33
C GLU A 492 0.92 -24.45 -2.41
N ASN A 493 -0.03 -23.60 -2.01
CA ASN A 493 -1.45 -23.83 -2.22
C ASN A 493 -1.75 -23.77 -3.73
N ILE A 494 -1.38 -24.81 -4.47
CA ILE A 494 -1.53 -24.91 -5.91
C ILE A 494 -2.39 -26.14 -6.21
N GLU A 495 -3.36 -25.94 -7.08
CA GLU A 495 -4.17 -26.99 -7.69
C GLU A 495 -3.84 -27.07 -9.18
N THR A 496 -3.81 -28.27 -9.74
CA THR A 496 -3.71 -28.41 -11.20
C THR A 496 -5.11 -28.44 -11.79
N ARG A 497 -5.39 -27.54 -12.74
CA ARG A 497 -6.67 -27.47 -13.45
C ARG A 497 -6.48 -27.61 -14.96
N ARG A 498 -7.50 -28.14 -15.64
CA ARG A 498 -7.53 -28.30 -17.10
C ARG A 498 -8.03 -27.03 -17.79
N PHE A 499 -7.34 -26.59 -18.82
CA PHE A 499 -7.76 -25.50 -19.70
C PHE A 499 -8.82 -25.98 -20.71
N PRO A 500 -10.00 -25.33 -20.82
CA PRO A 500 -11.08 -25.78 -21.70
C PRO A 500 -10.71 -25.85 -23.19
N THR A 501 -11.32 -26.78 -23.93
CA THR A 501 -11.02 -27.04 -25.36
C THR A 501 -12.25 -27.11 -26.28
N SER A 502 -13.46 -26.90 -25.75
CA SER A 502 -14.71 -27.27 -26.43
C SER A 502 -15.26 -26.24 -27.41
N SER A 503 -14.67 -25.03 -27.51
CA SER A 503 -15.15 -23.95 -28.36
C SER A 503 -14.08 -23.46 -29.34
N SER A 504 -14.54 -22.95 -30.48
CA SER A 504 -13.71 -22.29 -31.50
C SER A 504 -14.51 -21.12 -32.10
N PRO A 505 -14.06 -19.86 -31.94
CA PRO A 505 -12.91 -19.45 -31.15
C PRO A 505 -13.13 -19.66 -29.65
N LEU A 506 -12.08 -20.05 -28.93
CA LEU A 506 -12.08 -20.09 -27.47
C LEU A 506 -12.05 -18.65 -26.93
N ARG A 507 -13.03 -18.28 -26.11
CA ARG A 507 -13.17 -16.93 -25.54
C ARG A 507 -12.59 -16.87 -24.13
N VAL A 508 -11.42 -16.28 -24.00
CA VAL A 508 -10.65 -16.22 -22.75
C VAL A 508 -10.64 -14.80 -22.22
N LEU A 509 -11.15 -14.58 -21.01
CA LEU A 509 -10.92 -13.32 -20.30
C LEU A 509 -9.50 -13.30 -19.75
N LEU A 510 -8.77 -12.21 -19.95
CA LEU A 510 -7.43 -12.05 -19.40
C LEU A 510 -7.33 -10.70 -18.69
N THR A 511 -6.89 -10.73 -17.43
CA THR A 511 -6.67 -9.51 -16.65
C THR A 511 -5.47 -9.66 -15.71
N GLY A 512 -4.88 -8.53 -15.33
CA GLY A 512 -3.80 -8.46 -14.37
C GLY A 512 -4.20 -7.60 -13.16
N GLY A 513 -3.80 -8.02 -11.96
CA GLY A 513 -3.97 -7.21 -10.76
C GLY A 513 -3.21 -5.88 -10.82
N ALA A 514 -3.49 -4.97 -9.89
CA ALA A 514 -2.89 -3.64 -9.81
C ALA A 514 -1.35 -3.64 -9.67
N SER A 515 -0.77 -4.78 -9.31
CA SER A 515 0.68 -5.03 -9.23
C SER A 515 1.22 -5.91 -10.35
N CYS A 516 0.45 -6.18 -11.42
CA CYS A 516 0.87 -7.02 -12.54
C CYS A 516 1.56 -6.19 -13.66
N PRO A 517 2.82 -6.48 -13.99
CA PRO A 517 3.52 -5.87 -15.12
C PRO A 517 2.90 -6.26 -16.46
N ASP A 518 2.94 -5.35 -17.43
CA ASP A 518 2.34 -5.58 -18.75
C ASP A 518 3.06 -6.68 -19.56
N GLY A 519 4.37 -6.83 -19.35
CA GLY A 519 5.16 -7.87 -20.01
C GLY A 519 4.69 -9.28 -19.66
N ILE A 520 4.29 -9.52 -18.40
CA ILE A 520 3.77 -10.82 -17.96
C ILE A 520 2.45 -11.16 -18.66
N ILE A 521 1.57 -10.17 -18.86
CA ILE A 521 0.31 -10.37 -19.59
C ILE A 521 0.58 -10.80 -21.03
N GLN A 522 1.54 -10.17 -21.71
CA GLN A 522 1.94 -10.56 -23.05
C GLN A 522 2.54 -11.98 -23.08
N GLN A 523 3.40 -12.32 -22.12
CA GLN A 523 3.99 -13.66 -22.01
C GLN A 523 2.92 -14.74 -21.81
N VAL A 524 1.88 -14.47 -21.02
CA VAL A 524 0.74 -15.38 -20.85
C VAL A 524 -0.04 -15.56 -22.15
N ILE A 525 -0.31 -14.48 -22.90
CA ILE A 525 -0.96 -14.58 -24.23
C ILE A 525 -0.11 -15.44 -25.17
N THR A 526 1.19 -15.16 -25.27
CA THR A 526 2.12 -15.94 -26.09
C THR A 526 2.11 -17.41 -25.69
N ARG A 527 2.06 -17.69 -24.39
CA ARG A 527 2.04 -19.06 -23.88
C ARG A 527 0.73 -19.78 -24.19
N ILE A 528 -0.42 -19.16 -23.98
CA ILE A 528 -1.71 -19.76 -24.33
C ILE A 528 -1.77 -20.00 -25.84
N ASN A 529 -1.34 -19.04 -26.67
CA ASN A 529 -1.26 -19.21 -28.13
C ASN A 529 -0.39 -20.42 -28.52
N SER A 530 0.72 -20.67 -27.83
CA SER A 530 1.58 -21.83 -28.11
C SER A 530 0.90 -23.20 -27.94
N LEU A 531 -0.27 -23.24 -27.29
CA LEU A 531 -1.07 -24.45 -27.11
C LEU A 531 -2.04 -24.71 -28.29
N PHE A 532 -2.02 -23.89 -29.35
CA PHE A 532 -2.87 -24.03 -30.54
C PHE A 532 -2.01 -24.28 -31.79
N PRO A 533 -2.55 -24.98 -32.82
CA PRO A 533 -1.87 -25.14 -34.09
C PRO A 533 -1.64 -23.78 -34.75
N LYS A 534 -0.43 -23.56 -35.28
CA LYS A 534 0.01 -22.24 -35.79
C LYS A 534 -0.86 -21.73 -36.94
N GLU A 535 -1.34 -22.63 -37.78
CA GLU A 535 -2.22 -22.39 -38.92
C GLU A 535 -3.62 -21.88 -38.53
N THR A 536 -4.03 -22.09 -37.28
CA THR A 536 -5.30 -21.60 -36.74
C THR A 536 -5.16 -20.24 -36.05
N LEU A 537 -3.93 -19.72 -35.96
CA LEU A 537 -3.61 -18.49 -35.27
C LEU A 537 -3.32 -17.36 -36.25
N ARG A 538 -3.82 -16.16 -35.90
CA ARG A 538 -3.39 -14.90 -36.51
C ARG A 538 -2.09 -14.44 -35.85
N SER A 539 -1.22 -13.76 -36.61
CA SER A 539 0.00 -13.20 -36.03
C SER A 539 -0.33 -12.03 -35.12
N ILE A 540 0.56 -11.72 -34.17
CA ILE A 540 0.37 -10.55 -33.29
C ILE A 540 0.30 -9.25 -34.10
N ASP A 541 1.05 -9.16 -35.20
CA ASP A 541 1.06 -8.00 -36.11
C ASP A 541 -0.29 -7.84 -36.82
N ASP A 542 -0.94 -8.93 -37.22
CA ASP A 542 -2.30 -8.88 -37.80
C ASP A 542 -3.34 -8.41 -36.78
N VAL A 543 -3.20 -8.83 -35.52
CA VAL A 543 -4.08 -8.38 -34.43
C VAL A 543 -3.87 -6.89 -34.17
N PHE A 544 -2.62 -6.42 -34.12
CA PHE A 544 -2.29 -5.00 -34.01
C PHE A 544 -2.84 -4.15 -35.13
N ALA A 545 -2.74 -4.62 -36.38
CA ALA A 545 -3.28 -3.91 -37.53
C ALA A 545 -4.80 -3.74 -37.42
N GLY A 546 -5.51 -4.80 -37.01
CA GLY A 546 -6.95 -4.75 -36.76
C GLY A 546 -7.34 -3.77 -35.65
N LEU A 547 -6.58 -3.74 -34.55
CA LEU A 547 -6.79 -2.78 -33.46
C LEU A 547 -6.66 -1.32 -33.93
N ARG A 548 -5.64 -1.01 -34.75
CA ARG A 548 -5.44 0.35 -35.28
C ARG A 548 -6.58 0.80 -36.20
N GLN A 549 -7.09 -0.09 -37.05
CA GLN A 549 -8.23 0.20 -37.94
C GLN A 549 -9.52 0.46 -37.15
N SER A 550 -9.76 -0.29 -36.06
CA SER A 550 -10.91 -0.08 -35.19
C SER A 550 -10.87 1.25 -34.41
N GLY A 551 -9.66 1.78 -34.15
CA GLY A 551 -9.47 3.07 -33.49
C GLY A 551 -9.65 4.29 -34.41
N THR A 552 -9.46 4.14 -35.72
CA THR A 552 -9.58 5.25 -36.69
C THR A 552 -11.02 5.59 -37.06
N ASP A 553 -11.97 4.67 -36.91
CA ASP A 553 -13.41 4.94 -37.14
C ASP A 553 -14.07 5.75 -36.01
N GLY A 554 -13.35 5.97 -34.89
CA GLY A 554 -13.86 6.67 -33.71
C GLY A 554 -13.25 8.06 -33.45
N SER A 555 -12.67 8.73 -34.46
CA SER A 555 -11.91 9.97 -34.24
C SER A 555 -12.77 11.10 -33.65
N VAL A 556 -12.70 11.25 -32.32
CA VAL A 556 -12.95 12.52 -31.64
C VAL A 556 -11.75 13.42 -31.95
N LYS A 557 -12.01 14.57 -32.59
CA LYS A 557 -11.01 15.60 -32.85
C LYS A 557 -10.33 16.03 -31.53
N PRO A 558 -9.01 16.26 -31.50
CA PRO A 558 -8.35 16.79 -30.32
C PRO A 558 -8.85 18.22 -30.05
N LYS A 559 -9.15 18.51 -28.78
CA LYS A 559 -9.27 19.86 -28.23
C LYS A 559 -8.06 20.15 -27.37
#